data_AF-A0AAU5H3G1-F1
#
_entry.id   AF-A0AAU5H3G1-F1
#
_cell.length_a   1.000
_cell.length_b   1.000
_cell.length_c   1.000
_cell.angle_alpha   90.00
_cell.angle_beta   90.00
_cell.angle_gamma   90.00
#
_symmetry.space_group_name_H-M   'P 1'
#
loop_
_entity.id
_entity.type
_entity.pdbx_description
1 polymer ?
#
loop_
_entity_poly.entity_id
_entity_poly.type
_entity_poly.pdbx_seq_one_letter_code
_entity_poly.pdbx_strand_id
1 'polypeptide(L)'
;MTTSNGQWFPSSWPDRIRDLAEGRLEPVRPRRAATVMLLRDGPGGPAVHMLRRRTSMAFAAGAYAYPGGGVDPRDERAVGWAGPPVEAWAQRLGVDAACAQAVVCAAVRETFEESGVLLAGADAAHVVEDTTPADWEADRRALVSRELAFADFLARRELVLRSDLLGPWARWITPEFEERRYDTWFFVTALPPGQRTRDVSGEADHTEWLRPSEAAASYDRGELTMMPPTIATLRSLIPYATAAEALAAAAERDLTPVLAQARLAQDGKGGVVLSWPGHPEFTKLIGGTGE
;
A
#
# COMPACT_ATOMS: atom_id res chain seq x y z
N MET A 1 -0.18 32.06 6.36
CA MET A 1 -0.93 31.34 5.30
C MET A 1 -0.48 29.89 5.35
N THR A 2 -1.20 29.06 6.10
CA THR A 2 -0.98 27.61 6.15
C THR A 2 -1.45 27.03 4.82
N THR A 3 -0.52 26.83 3.89
CA THR A 3 -0.77 25.95 2.75
C THR A 3 -0.96 24.56 3.34
N SER A 4 -2.21 24.15 3.56
CA SER A 4 -2.47 22.74 3.83
C SER A 4 -2.17 22.02 2.52
N ASN A 5 -1.00 21.40 2.43
CA ASN A 5 -0.71 20.39 1.41
C ASN A 5 -1.86 19.36 1.41
N GLY A 6 -1.96 18.48 0.41
CA GLY A 6 -3.01 17.45 0.28
C GLY A 6 -3.06 16.38 1.40
N GLN A 7 -2.60 16.70 2.61
CA GLN A 7 -2.58 15.85 3.78
C GLN A 7 -4.01 15.54 4.25
N TRP A 8 -4.29 14.24 4.41
CA TRP A 8 -5.53 13.75 5.00
C TRP A 8 -5.37 13.53 6.51
N PHE A 9 -6.20 14.17 7.34
CA PHE A 9 -6.24 13.98 8.79
C PHE A 9 -7.67 14.00 9.34
N PRO A 10 -8.08 12.99 10.12
CA PRO A 10 -9.33 13.00 10.87
C PRO A 10 -9.40 14.09 11.96
N SER A 11 -10.59 14.67 12.13
CA SER A 11 -10.86 15.68 13.17
C SER A 11 -10.84 15.13 14.60
N SER A 12 -10.99 13.81 14.78
CA SER A 12 -11.04 13.13 16.09
C SER A 12 -9.67 12.85 16.72
N TRP A 13 -8.57 13.08 15.99
CA TRP A 13 -7.22 12.78 16.47
C TRP A 13 -6.79 13.47 17.77
N PRO A 14 -7.08 14.77 18.02
CA PRO A 14 -6.62 15.45 19.24
C PRO A 14 -7.06 14.73 20.53
N ASP A 15 -8.33 14.36 20.60
CA ASP A 15 -8.90 13.75 21.81
C ASP A 15 -8.40 12.32 21.99
N ARG A 16 -8.33 11.55 20.91
CA ARG A 16 -7.83 10.17 20.95
C ARG A 16 -6.34 10.10 21.33
N ILE A 17 -5.54 11.07 20.91
CA ILE A 17 -4.13 11.14 21.33
C ILE A 17 -4.03 11.44 22.83
N ARG A 18 -4.88 12.33 23.36
CA ARG A 18 -4.93 12.62 24.79
C ARG A 18 -5.38 11.39 25.60
N ASP A 19 -6.41 10.70 25.15
CA ASP A 19 -6.88 9.47 25.79
C ASP A 19 -5.80 8.38 25.79
N LEU A 20 -5.03 8.23 24.70
CA LEU A 20 -3.89 7.32 24.64
C LEU A 20 -2.80 7.72 25.65
N ALA A 21 -2.42 9.00 25.69
CA ALA A 21 -1.39 9.51 26.60
C ALA A 21 -1.78 9.36 28.08
N GLU A 22 -3.07 9.47 28.39
CA GLU A 22 -3.62 9.36 29.75
C GLU A 22 -4.06 7.93 30.12
N GLY A 23 -3.77 6.94 29.26
CA GLY A 23 -4.08 5.53 29.50
C GLY A 23 -5.57 5.18 29.46
N ARG A 24 -6.41 6.05 28.89
CA ARG A 24 -7.86 5.81 28.70
C ARG A 24 -8.19 5.10 27.38
N LEU A 25 -7.22 5.02 26.46
CA LEU A 25 -7.36 4.34 25.18
C LEU A 25 -6.39 3.17 25.08
N GLU A 26 -6.93 1.97 24.92
CA GLU A 26 -6.15 0.77 24.59
C GLU A 26 -5.98 0.68 23.06
N PRO A 27 -4.74 0.64 22.54
CA PRO A 27 -4.50 0.54 21.10
C PRO A 27 -5.06 -0.75 20.50
N VAL A 28 -5.81 -0.61 19.41
CA VAL A 28 -6.27 -1.78 18.64
C VAL A 28 -5.07 -2.46 17.98
N ARG A 29 -5.03 -3.80 17.96
CA ARG A 29 -3.99 -4.54 17.23
C ARG A 29 -4.09 -4.25 15.73
N PRO A 30 -3.01 -3.84 15.05
CA PRO A 30 -3.06 -3.55 13.62
C PRO A 30 -3.32 -4.82 12.81
N ARG A 31 -4.18 -4.70 11.79
CA ARG A 31 -4.42 -5.75 10.79
C ARG A 31 -3.29 -5.75 9.76
N ARG A 32 -2.78 -6.91 9.38
CA ARG A 32 -1.79 -7.01 8.30
C ARG A 32 -2.40 -6.57 6.97
N ALA A 33 -1.64 -5.84 6.17
CA ALA A 33 -2.06 -5.40 4.85
C ALA A 33 -0.87 -5.37 3.88
N ALA A 34 -1.17 -5.39 2.59
CA ALA A 34 -0.19 -5.24 1.53
C ALA A 34 -0.66 -4.18 0.53
N THR A 35 0.27 -3.40 -0.01
CA THR A 35 -0.01 -2.36 -1.00
C THR A 35 1.05 -2.39 -2.10
N VAL A 36 0.67 -2.25 -3.36
CA VAL A 36 1.58 -2.44 -4.50
C VAL A 36 1.64 -1.20 -5.39
N MET A 37 2.82 -0.59 -5.47
CA MET A 37 3.13 0.45 -6.45
C MET A 37 3.45 -0.22 -7.78
N LEU A 38 2.43 -0.33 -8.63
CA LEU A 38 2.55 -0.88 -9.98
C LEU A 38 3.12 0.18 -10.92
N LEU A 39 4.28 -0.11 -11.52
CA LEU A 39 5.03 0.82 -12.37
C LEU A 39 4.97 0.44 -13.84
N ARG A 40 5.04 1.43 -14.72
CA ARG A 40 5.32 1.25 -16.16
C ARG A 40 6.25 2.34 -16.64
N ASP A 41 7.15 2.01 -17.57
CA ASP A 41 8.04 3.01 -18.16
C ASP A 41 7.31 3.87 -19.20
N GLY A 42 7.71 5.15 -19.27
CA GLY A 42 7.20 6.10 -20.24
C GLY A 42 8.23 7.19 -20.60
N PRO A 43 7.86 8.15 -21.47
CA PRO A 43 8.78 9.14 -22.06
C PRO A 43 9.49 10.10 -21.09
N GLY A 44 9.35 9.94 -19.78
CA GLY A 44 9.98 10.79 -18.76
C GLY A 44 10.22 10.05 -17.45
N GLY A 45 10.51 8.74 -17.53
CA GLY A 45 10.66 7.85 -16.38
C GLY A 45 9.41 7.02 -16.08
N PRO A 46 9.42 6.25 -14.99
CA PRO A 46 8.30 5.39 -14.62
C PRO A 46 7.09 6.21 -14.22
N ALA A 47 5.91 5.76 -14.62
CA ALA A 47 4.63 6.17 -14.06
C ALA A 47 4.13 5.08 -13.10
N VAL A 48 3.44 5.49 -12.04
CA VAL A 48 2.80 4.60 -11.06
C VAL A 48 1.29 4.59 -11.27
N HIS A 49 0.69 3.41 -11.20
CA HIS A 49 -0.76 3.26 -11.24
C HIS A 49 -1.35 3.66 -9.88
N MET A 50 -2.19 4.69 -9.88
CA MET A 50 -2.88 5.18 -8.70
C MET A 50 -4.38 5.14 -8.90
N LEU A 51 -5.11 4.96 -7.81
CA LEU A 51 -6.55 5.00 -7.76
C LEU A 51 -7.02 6.07 -6.78
N ARG A 52 -8.12 6.74 -7.11
CA ARG A 52 -8.82 7.64 -6.19
C ARG A 52 -9.98 6.90 -5.54
N ARG A 53 -9.91 6.80 -4.22
CA ARG A 53 -10.93 6.14 -3.40
C ARG A 53 -12.25 6.88 -3.52
N ARG A 54 -13.36 6.15 -3.67
CA ARG A 54 -14.70 6.76 -3.72
C ARG A 54 -14.93 7.71 -2.55
N THR A 55 -15.51 8.87 -2.83
CA THR A 55 -15.82 9.90 -1.82
C THR A 55 -16.83 9.43 -0.76
N SER A 56 -17.60 8.38 -1.05
CA SER A 56 -18.53 7.75 -0.11
C SER A 56 -17.87 6.82 0.92
N MET A 57 -16.56 6.58 0.84
CA MET A 57 -15.86 5.70 1.79
C MET A 57 -15.69 6.36 3.16
N ALA A 58 -15.90 5.61 4.24
CA ALA A 58 -15.79 6.11 5.62
C ALA A 58 -14.35 6.50 6.03
N PHE A 59 -13.32 6.07 5.28
CA PHE A 59 -11.91 6.32 5.57
C PHE A 59 -11.14 6.66 4.29
N ALA A 60 -10.37 7.75 4.35
CA ALA A 60 -9.59 8.28 3.23
C ALA A 60 -10.42 8.50 1.93
N ALA A 61 -11.66 8.99 2.06
CA ALA A 61 -12.51 9.39 0.93
C ALA A 61 -11.81 10.42 0.03
N GLY A 62 -11.82 10.19 -1.28
CA GLY A 62 -11.19 11.08 -2.26
C GLY A 62 -9.66 11.09 -2.24
N ALA A 63 -9.03 10.32 -1.33
CA ALA A 63 -7.58 10.19 -1.30
C ALA A 63 -7.09 9.24 -2.39
N TYR A 64 -5.95 9.58 -2.96
CA TYR A 64 -5.20 8.73 -3.85
C TYR A 64 -4.44 7.65 -3.08
N ALA A 65 -4.47 6.44 -3.61
CA ALA A 65 -3.83 5.26 -3.09
C ALA A 65 -3.30 4.39 -4.24
N TYR A 66 -2.64 3.29 -3.87
CA TYR A 66 -2.30 2.21 -4.80
C TYR A 66 -3.22 1.00 -4.53
N PRO A 67 -3.29 0.02 -5.45
CA PRO A 67 -3.91 -1.27 -5.17
C PRO A 67 -3.37 -1.88 -3.87
N GLY A 68 -4.26 -2.39 -3.04
CA GLY A 68 -3.87 -2.98 -1.77
C GLY A 68 -5.01 -3.13 -0.78
N GLY A 69 -4.85 -4.12 0.10
CA GLY A 69 -5.87 -4.46 1.08
C GLY A 69 -5.32 -5.30 2.21
N GLY A 70 -6.24 -5.78 3.04
CA GLY A 70 -5.92 -6.60 4.20
C GLY A 70 -5.50 -8.01 3.79
N VAL A 71 -4.60 -8.61 4.56
CA VAL A 71 -4.33 -10.06 4.47
C VAL A 71 -5.58 -10.81 4.91
N ASP A 72 -6.13 -11.64 4.02
CA ASP A 72 -7.25 -12.54 4.31
C ASP A 72 -6.71 -13.85 4.90
N PRO A 73 -7.39 -14.52 5.85
CA PRO A 73 -6.95 -15.82 6.36
C PRO A 73 -6.72 -16.87 5.26
N ARG A 74 -7.41 -16.75 4.11
CA ARG A 74 -7.19 -17.64 2.96
C ARG A 74 -5.82 -17.45 2.29
N ASP A 75 -5.15 -16.31 2.50
CA ASP A 75 -3.80 -16.03 1.99
C ASP A 75 -2.73 -16.87 2.73
N GLU A 76 -3.06 -17.47 3.88
CA GLU A 76 -2.17 -18.37 4.62
C GLU A 76 -2.10 -19.78 4.01
N ARG A 77 -3.00 -20.10 3.07
CA ARG A 77 -3.01 -21.39 2.37
C ARG A 77 -1.81 -21.47 1.41
N ALA A 78 -1.15 -22.63 1.39
CA ALA A 78 -0.02 -22.87 0.50
C ALA A 78 -0.42 -22.67 -0.98
N VAL A 79 0.49 -22.05 -1.73
CA VAL A 79 0.37 -21.80 -3.17
C VAL A 79 1.59 -22.34 -3.90
N GLY A 80 1.45 -22.62 -5.20
CA GLY A 80 2.63 -22.79 -6.06
C GLY A 80 3.47 -21.52 -6.01
N TRP A 81 4.79 -21.65 -5.89
CA TRP A 81 5.69 -20.54 -5.60
C TRP A 81 6.91 -20.53 -6.49
N ALA A 82 7.22 -19.37 -7.07
CA ALA A 82 8.43 -19.11 -7.84
C ALA A 82 9.09 -17.81 -7.37
N GLY A 83 10.42 -17.76 -7.46
CA GLY A 83 11.25 -16.67 -6.94
C GLY A 83 11.94 -17.02 -5.62
N PRO A 84 12.37 -16.02 -4.82
CA PRO A 84 13.00 -16.26 -3.52
C PRO A 84 12.11 -17.12 -2.63
N PRO A 85 12.65 -18.10 -1.88
CA PRO A 85 11.85 -18.98 -1.05
C PRO A 85 11.13 -18.20 0.05
N VAL A 86 10.04 -18.75 0.58
CA VAL A 86 9.20 -18.11 1.61
C VAL A 86 10.04 -17.73 2.84
N GLU A 87 11.05 -18.52 3.19
CA GLU A 87 11.97 -18.24 4.30
C GLU A 87 12.82 -16.99 4.06
N ALA A 88 13.26 -16.75 2.81
CA ALA A 88 13.98 -15.53 2.46
C ALA A 88 13.07 -14.31 2.56
N TRP A 89 11.80 -14.46 2.15
CA TRP A 89 10.78 -13.42 2.36
C TRP A 89 10.50 -13.17 3.84
N ALA A 90 10.41 -14.21 4.65
CA ALA A 90 10.21 -14.10 6.09
C ALA A 90 11.33 -13.30 6.76
N GLN A 91 12.58 -13.63 6.44
CA GLN A 91 13.74 -12.88 6.90
C GLN A 91 13.69 -11.42 6.41
N ARG A 92 13.39 -11.21 5.12
CA ARG A 92 13.38 -9.88 4.51
C ARG A 92 12.30 -8.97 5.11
N LEU A 93 11.11 -9.50 5.37
CA LEU A 93 9.96 -8.78 5.93
C LEU A 93 9.99 -8.68 7.47
N GLY A 94 10.87 -9.44 8.13
CA GLY A 94 11.02 -9.47 9.58
C GLY A 94 9.83 -10.14 10.28
N VAL A 95 9.31 -11.23 9.72
CA VAL A 95 8.16 -11.99 10.22
C VAL A 95 8.39 -13.50 10.07
N ASP A 96 7.49 -14.33 10.59
CA ASP A 96 7.53 -15.78 10.33
C ASP A 96 7.11 -16.14 8.89
N ALA A 97 7.42 -17.37 8.46
CA ALA A 97 7.18 -17.85 7.09
C ALA A 97 5.70 -17.81 6.68
N ALA A 98 4.79 -18.19 7.59
CA ALA A 98 3.34 -18.18 7.30
C ALA A 98 2.84 -16.74 7.06
N CYS A 99 3.29 -15.80 7.90
CA CYS A 99 3.00 -14.39 7.74
C CYS A 99 3.60 -13.82 6.45
N ALA A 100 4.84 -14.18 6.11
CA ALA A 100 5.48 -13.74 4.88
C ALA A 100 4.73 -14.20 3.63
N GLN A 101 4.35 -15.48 3.56
CA GLN A 101 3.55 -16.02 2.47
C GLN A 101 2.22 -15.27 2.35
N ALA A 102 1.52 -15.06 3.48
CA ALA A 102 0.21 -14.42 3.48
C ALA A 102 0.28 -12.95 3.03
N VAL A 103 1.32 -12.20 3.44
CA VAL A 103 1.53 -10.82 3.00
C VAL A 103 1.84 -10.74 1.51
N VAL A 104 2.70 -11.63 0.99
CA VAL A 104 3.03 -11.68 -0.45
C VAL A 104 1.82 -12.13 -1.28
N CYS A 105 1.05 -13.11 -0.81
CA CYS A 105 -0.19 -13.53 -1.45
C CYS A 105 -1.20 -12.39 -1.50
N ALA A 106 -1.39 -11.66 -0.39
CA ALA A 106 -2.26 -10.49 -0.36
C ALA A 106 -1.80 -9.42 -1.35
N ALA A 107 -0.50 -9.15 -1.46
CA ALA A 107 0.02 -8.19 -2.43
C ALA A 107 -0.38 -8.55 -3.87
N VAL A 108 -0.19 -9.81 -4.27
CA VAL A 108 -0.53 -10.27 -5.64
C VAL A 108 -2.06 -10.33 -5.85
N ARG A 109 -2.79 -10.86 -4.86
CA ARG A 109 -4.25 -11.00 -4.90
C ARG A 109 -4.92 -9.64 -5.04
N GLU A 110 -4.61 -8.69 -4.16
CA GLU A 110 -5.19 -7.34 -4.18
C GLU A 110 -4.84 -6.60 -5.48
N THR A 111 -3.62 -6.77 -6.00
CA THR A 111 -3.24 -6.21 -7.31
C THR A 111 -4.15 -6.74 -8.42
N PHE A 112 -4.44 -8.04 -8.43
CA PHE A 112 -5.32 -8.64 -9.43
C PHE A 112 -6.78 -8.23 -9.25
N GLU A 113 -7.27 -8.24 -8.00
CA GLU A 113 -8.64 -7.82 -7.66
C GLU A 113 -8.91 -6.38 -8.10
N GLU A 114 -7.99 -5.45 -7.84
CA GLU A 114 -8.24 -4.02 -8.05
C GLU A 114 -7.86 -3.50 -9.44
N SER A 115 -6.80 -4.05 -10.04
CA SER A 115 -6.27 -3.55 -11.33
C SER A 115 -6.41 -4.54 -12.49
N GLY A 116 -6.73 -5.81 -12.20
CA GLY A 116 -6.71 -6.90 -13.17
C GLY A 116 -5.31 -7.41 -13.51
N VAL A 117 -4.25 -6.86 -12.91
CA VAL A 117 -2.86 -7.30 -13.14
C VAL A 117 -2.50 -8.45 -12.21
N LEU A 118 -1.98 -9.54 -12.75
CA LEU A 118 -1.63 -10.75 -12.01
C LEU A 118 -0.13 -11.04 -12.07
N LEU A 119 0.49 -11.19 -10.90
CA LEU A 119 1.91 -11.60 -10.76
C LEU A 119 1.99 -13.11 -10.53
N ALA A 120 1.58 -13.87 -11.55
CA ALA A 120 1.62 -15.33 -11.56
C ALA A 120 1.86 -15.86 -12.98
N GLY A 121 2.31 -17.09 -13.10
CA GLY A 121 2.58 -17.74 -14.38
C GLY A 121 2.65 -19.25 -14.26
N ALA A 122 2.82 -19.96 -15.37
CA ALA A 122 2.89 -21.42 -15.37
C ALA A 122 4.12 -21.95 -14.61
N ASP A 123 5.21 -21.17 -14.58
CA ASP A 123 6.47 -21.50 -13.92
C ASP A 123 7.28 -20.22 -13.62
N ALA A 124 8.53 -20.38 -13.18
CA ALA A 124 9.43 -19.28 -12.84
C ALA A 124 9.94 -18.45 -14.05
N ALA A 125 9.75 -18.92 -15.28
CA ALA A 125 10.17 -18.22 -16.49
C ALA A 125 9.02 -17.47 -17.16
N HIS A 126 7.79 -17.96 -17.02
CA HIS A 126 6.62 -17.41 -17.69
C HIS A 126 5.74 -16.59 -16.75
N VAL A 127 5.06 -15.57 -17.29
CA VAL A 127 4.03 -14.78 -16.61
C VAL A 127 2.80 -14.80 -17.50
N VAL A 128 1.60 -14.79 -16.90
CA VAL A 128 0.36 -14.66 -17.67
C VAL A 128 0.40 -13.37 -18.50
N GLU A 129 0.18 -13.47 -19.80
CA GLU A 129 0.27 -12.30 -20.70
C GLU A 129 -1.04 -11.51 -20.76
N ASP A 130 -2.19 -12.18 -20.71
CA ASP A 130 -3.50 -11.54 -20.83
C ASP A 130 -4.52 -12.08 -19.82
N THR A 131 -4.99 -11.19 -18.96
CA THR A 131 -6.02 -11.43 -17.94
C THR A 131 -7.38 -10.82 -18.32
N THR A 132 -7.53 -10.35 -19.55
CA THR A 132 -8.75 -9.67 -20.03
C THR A 132 -9.89 -10.55 -20.52
N PRO A 133 -9.70 -11.83 -20.90
CA PRO A 133 -10.82 -12.70 -21.27
C PRO A 133 -11.85 -12.88 -20.14
N ALA A 134 -13.07 -13.28 -20.51
CA ALA A 134 -14.24 -13.28 -19.62
C ALA A 134 -14.13 -14.25 -18.44
N ASP A 135 -13.42 -15.37 -18.61
CA ASP A 135 -13.18 -16.36 -17.55
C ASP A 135 -12.23 -15.83 -16.48
N TRP A 136 -11.23 -15.02 -16.84
CA TRP A 136 -10.36 -14.32 -15.88
C TRP A 136 -11.15 -13.28 -15.07
N GLU A 137 -12.04 -12.54 -15.73
CA GLU A 137 -12.91 -11.58 -15.05
C GLU A 137 -13.91 -12.28 -14.12
N ALA A 138 -14.42 -13.47 -14.50
CA ALA A 138 -15.25 -14.27 -13.61
C ALA A 138 -14.48 -14.70 -12.34
N ASP A 139 -13.25 -15.18 -12.49
CA ASP A 139 -12.43 -15.57 -11.35
C ASP A 139 -12.04 -14.37 -10.48
N ARG A 140 -11.70 -13.22 -11.08
CA ARG A 140 -11.41 -11.99 -10.34
C ARG A 140 -12.61 -11.58 -9.47
N ARG A 141 -13.82 -11.60 -10.02
CA ARG A 141 -15.04 -11.30 -9.24
C ARG A 141 -15.30 -12.33 -8.14
N ALA A 142 -14.97 -13.59 -8.36
CA ALA A 142 -15.06 -14.63 -7.33
C ALA A 142 -14.05 -14.40 -6.18
N LEU A 143 -12.85 -13.87 -6.48
CA LEU A 143 -11.88 -13.45 -5.46
C LEU A 143 -12.40 -12.25 -4.67
N VAL A 144 -12.85 -11.18 -5.35
CA VAL A 144 -13.40 -9.97 -4.72
C VAL A 144 -14.60 -10.28 -3.80
N SER A 145 -15.50 -11.15 -4.25
CA SER A 145 -16.65 -11.61 -3.45
C SER A 145 -16.30 -12.64 -2.38
N ARG A 146 -15.03 -13.11 -2.35
CA ARG A 146 -14.49 -14.13 -1.43
C ARG A 146 -15.13 -15.51 -1.58
N GLU A 147 -15.74 -15.77 -2.72
CA GLU A 147 -16.27 -17.08 -3.13
C GLU A 147 -15.15 -18.04 -3.55
N LEU A 148 -14.06 -17.50 -4.08
CA LEU A 148 -12.87 -18.25 -4.47
C LEU A 148 -11.68 -17.81 -3.59
N ALA A 149 -10.91 -18.77 -3.07
CA ALA A 149 -9.63 -18.45 -2.42
C ALA A 149 -8.54 -18.28 -3.48
N PHE A 150 -7.58 -17.39 -3.24
CA PHE A 150 -6.48 -17.15 -4.18
C PHE A 150 -5.62 -18.40 -4.43
N ALA A 151 -5.40 -19.23 -3.41
CA ALA A 151 -4.72 -20.50 -3.58
C ALA A 151 -5.48 -21.47 -4.53
N ASP A 152 -6.81 -21.53 -4.44
CA ASP A 152 -7.62 -22.37 -5.33
C ASP A 152 -7.66 -21.82 -6.76
N PHE A 153 -7.69 -20.50 -6.89
CA PHE A 153 -7.59 -19.82 -8.18
C PHE A 153 -6.29 -20.18 -8.90
N LEU A 154 -5.14 -20.06 -8.22
CA LEU A 154 -3.84 -20.42 -8.78
C LEU A 154 -3.77 -21.91 -9.12
N ALA A 155 -4.23 -22.78 -8.21
CA ALA A 155 -4.22 -24.23 -8.43
C ALA A 155 -5.08 -24.65 -9.63
N ARG A 156 -6.31 -24.12 -9.75
CA ARG A 156 -7.22 -24.41 -10.87
C ARG A 156 -6.64 -23.99 -12.21
N ARG A 157 -5.85 -22.93 -12.24
CA ARG A 157 -5.21 -22.41 -13.46
C ARG A 157 -3.79 -22.96 -13.68
N GLU A 158 -3.33 -23.87 -12.82
CA GLU A 158 -1.97 -24.44 -12.85
C GLU A 158 -0.88 -23.35 -12.82
N LEU A 159 -1.09 -22.33 -11.99
CA LEU A 159 -0.19 -21.19 -11.86
C LEU A 159 0.60 -21.25 -10.55
N VAL A 160 1.82 -20.73 -10.62
CA VAL A 160 2.65 -20.38 -9.46
C VAL A 160 2.66 -18.87 -9.27
N LEU A 161 2.65 -18.43 -8.01
CA LEU A 161 2.89 -17.05 -7.63
C LEU A 161 4.32 -16.67 -8.00
N ARG A 162 4.50 -15.56 -8.73
CA ARG A 162 5.82 -15.04 -9.15
C ARG A 162 6.33 -14.01 -8.16
N SER A 163 6.88 -14.47 -7.04
CA SER A 163 7.32 -13.60 -5.94
C SER A 163 8.53 -12.75 -6.34
N ASP A 164 9.33 -13.23 -7.30
CA ASP A 164 10.47 -12.51 -7.87
C ASP A 164 10.09 -11.23 -8.64
N LEU A 165 8.80 -11.06 -8.98
CA LEU A 165 8.29 -9.83 -9.61
C LEU A 165 7.90 -8.75 -8.59
N LEU A 166 7.95 -9.05 -7.29
CA LEU A 166 7.68 -8.12 -6.20
C LEU A 166 8.96 -7.69 -5.51
N GLY A 167 9.11 -6.38 -5.31
CA GLY A 167 10.15 -5.81 -4.47
C GLY A 167 9.57 -5.22 -3.19
N PRO A 168 9.97 -5.64 -1.98
CA PRO A 168 9.49 -5.02 -0.76
C PRO A 168 10.11 -3.61 -0.60
N TRP A 169 9.28 -2.62 -0.25
CA TRP A 169 9.63 -1.22 -0.40
C TRP A 169 9.62 -0.40 0.90
N ALA A 170 8.58 -0.56 1.71
CA ALA A 170 8.45 0.13 2.99
C ALA A 170 7.49 -0.64 3.90
N ARG A 171 7.52 -0.36 5.19
CA ARG A 171 6.53 -0.87 6.15
C ARG A 171 6.01 0.29 6.99
N TRP A 172 4.70 0.47 7.00
CA TRP A 172 4.04 1.56 7.75
C TRP A 172 2.99 0.97 8.67
N ILE A 173 3.00 1.40 9.93
CA ILE A 173 1.98 1.00 10.90
C ILE A 173 1.14 2.21 11.26
N THR A 174 -0.17 2.08 11.09
CA THR A 174 -1.13 3.12 11.45
C THR A 174 -0.97 3.52 12.93
N PRO A 175 -1.06 4.82 13.28
CA PRO A 175 -0.88 5.30 14.65
C PRO A 175 -1.73 4.57 15.69
N GLU A 176 -1.23 4.46 16.92
CA GLU A 176 -1.89 3.70 18.01
C GLU A 176 -3.25 4.26 18.44
N PHE A 177 -3.41 5.56 18.30
CA PHE A 177 -4.66 6.23 18.62
C PHE A 177 -5.73 6.03 17.54
N GLU A 178 -5.44 5.41 16.40
CA GLU A 178 -6.45 5.16 15.36
C GLU A 178 -7.38 3.99 15.70
N GLU A 179 -8.64 4.08 15.30
CA GLU A 179 -9.63 3.00 15.50
C GLU A 179 -9.38 1.82 14.56
N ARG A 180 -8.95 2.14 13.34
CA ARG A 180 -8.67 1.16 12.29
C ARG A 180 -7.20 1.21 11.99
N ARG A 181 -6.48 0.22 12.52
CA ARG A 181 -5.03 0.15 12.36
C ARG A 181 -4.62 -0.94 11.38
N TYR A 182 -3.64 -0.61 10.56
CA TYR A 182 -3.00 -1.53 9.64
C TYR A 182 -1.49 -1.56 9.86
N ASP A 183 -0.91 -2.74 9.69
CA ASP A 183 0.53 -2.97 9.54
C ASP A 183 0.74 -3.33 8.07
N THR A 184 1.14 -2.33 7.29
CA THR A 184 1.11 -2.40 5.82
C THR A 184 2.51 -2.52 5.27
N TRP A 185 2.77 -3.60 4.54
CA TRP A 185 3.94 -3.73 3.69
C TRP A 185 3.65 -3.17 2.31
N PHE A 186 4.47 -2.22 1.89
CA PHE A 186 4.44 -1.66 0.54
C PHE A 186 5.41 -2.45 -0.33
N PHE A 187 4.98 -2.73 -1.56
CA PHE A 187 5.77 -3.38 -2.59
C PHE A 187 5.83 -2.52 -3.83
N VAL A 188 6.85 -2.74 -4.65
CA VAL A 188 6.98 -2.20 -6.01
C VAL A 188 6.97 -3.36 -7.00
N THR A 189 6.39 -3.16 -8.17
CA THR A 189 6.45 -4.12 -9.28
C THR A 189 6.38 -3.40 -10.62
N ALA A 190 6.97 -3.99 -11.65
CA ALA A 190 6.80 -3.53 -13.02
C ALA A 190 5.57 -4.23 -13.64
N LEU A 191 4.79 -3.49 -14.42
CA LEU A 191 3.67 -4.03 -15.19
C LEU A 191 4.17 -5.16 -16.10
N PRO A 192 3.68 -6.41 -15.93
CA PRO A 192 4.09 -7.51 -16.78
C PRO A 192 3.80 -7.22 -18.27
N PRO A 193 4.71 -7.56 -19.20
CA PRO A 193 4.46 -7.43 -20.62
C PRO A 193 3.16 -8.13 -21.04
N GLY A 194 2.38 -7.50 -21.91
CA GLY A 194 1.08 -8.00 -22.39
C GLY A 194 -0.11 -7.61 -21.51
N GLN A 195 0.10 -7.47 -20.19
CA GLN A 195 -0.99 -7.11 -19.28
C GLN A 195 -1.30 -5.61 -19.32
N ARG A 196 -2.54 -5.26 -18.98
CA ARG A 196 -3.02 -3.88 -18.86
C ARG A 196 -3.88 -3.71 -17.63
N THR A 197 -3.76 -2.56 -16.98
CA THR A 197 -4.67 -2.19 -15.88
C THR A 197 -6.07 -1.97 -16.41
N ARG A 198 -7.08 -2.25 -15.59
CA ARG A 198 -8.49 -2.01 -15.89
C ARG A 198 -9.17 -1.36 -14.68
N ASP A 199 -10.20 -0.57 -14.94
CA ASP A 199 -11.02 0.03 -13.89
C ASP A 199 -12.07 -1.00 -13.41
N VAL A 200 -11.68 -1.80 -12.42
CA VAL A 200 -12.45 -2.99 -12.00
C VAL A 200 -12.63 -3.15 -10.49
N SER A 201 -11.98 -2.32 -9.66
CA SER A 201 -12.04 -2.46 -8.20
C SER A 201 -13.41 -2.12 -7.63
N GLY A 202 -14.22 -1.33 -8.34
CA GLY A 202 -15.49 -0.81 -7.83
C GLY A 202 -15.33 0.15 -6.64
N GLU A 203 -14.23 0.11 -5.89
CA GLU A 203 -13.89 0.95 -4.74
C GLU A 203 -13.18 2.27 -5.12
N ALA A 204 -12.69 2.35 -6.36
CA ALA A 204 -12.20 3.58 -6.97
C ALA A 204 -13.29 4.25 -7.81
N ASP A 205 -13.32 5.58 -7.86
CA ASP A 205 -14.09 6.34 -8.86
C ASP A 205 -13.23 6.83 -10.04
N HIS A 206 -11.91 6.68 -9.93
CA HIS A 206 -10.94 7.08 -10.93
C HIS A 206 -9.65 6.28 -10.75
N THR A 207 -9.04 5.87 -11.87
CA THR A 207 -7.68 5.32 -11.89
C THR A 207 -6.86 6.04 -12.96
N GLU A 208 -5.60 6.26 -12.67
CA GLU A 208 -4.69 6.93 -13.60
C GLU A 208 -3.24 6.49 -13.40
N TRP A 209 -2.43 6.78 -14.41
CA TRP A 209 -1.00 6.56 -14.38
C TRP A 209 -0.32 7.91 -14.25
N LEU A 210 0.35 8.14 -13.12
CA LEU A 210 0.98 9.42 -12.81
C LEU A 210 2.49 9.24 -12.68
N ARG A 211 3.28 10.21 -13.17
CA ARG A 211 4.69 10.25 -12.82
C ARG A 211 4.84 10.60 -11.33
N PRO A 212 5.74 9.95 -10.58
CA PRO A 212 5.93 10.23 -9.16
C PRO A 212 6.18 11.71 -8.85
N SER A 213 6.98 12.39 -9.69
CA SER A 213 7.27 13.83 -9.53
C SER A 213 6.05 14.72 -9.77
N GLU A 214 5.25 14.43 -10.79
CA GLU A 214 4.03 15.18 -11.13
C GLU A 214 2.95 15.00 -10.05
N ALA A 215 2.75 13.77 -9.58
CA ALA A 215 1.81 13.45 -8.51
C ALA A 215 2.23 14.08 -7.17
N ALA A 216 3.52 14.04 -6.82
CA ALA A 216 4.02 14.69 -5.60
C ALA A 216 3.85 16.22 -5.67
N ALA A 217 4.15 16.84 -6.82
CA ALA A 217 3.95 18.27 -7.00
C ALA A 217 2.46 18.66 -6.90
N SER A 218 1.56 17.83 -7.40
CA SER A 218 0.10 18.07 -7.32
C SER A 218 -0.42 17.89 -5.90
N TYR A 219 0.14 16.94 -5.13
CA TYR A 219 -0.09 16.86 -3.69
C TYR A 219 0.39 18.12 -2.94
N ASP A 220 1.56 18.65 -3.29
CA ASP A 220 2.11 19.86 -2.67
C ASP A 220 1.26 21.10 -2.98
N ARG A 221 0.60 21.14 -4.14
CA ARG A 221 -0.41 22.16 -4.49
C ARG A 221 -1.79 21.91 -3.86
N GLY A 222 -2.00 20.79 -3.17
CA GLY A 222 -3.29 20.41 -2.58
C GLY A 222 -4.32 19.87 -3.58
N GLU A 223 -3.91 19.53 -4.80
CA GLU A 223 -4.79 19.04 -5.86
C GLU A 223 -5.05 17.53 -5.73
N LEU A 224 -4.06 16.77 -5.26
CA LEU A 224 -4.20 15.34 -4.96
C LEU A 224 -4.10 15.12 -3.46
N THR A 225 -5.18 14.65 -2.85
CA THR A 225 -5.16 14.26 -1.44
C THR A 225 -4.50 12.90 -1.30
N MET A 226 -3.53 12.76 -0.39
CA MET A 226 -2.85 11.50 -0.13
C MET A 226 -2.61 11.31 1.38
N MET A 227 -2.56 10.05 1.81
CA MET A 227 -2.09 9.73 3.16
C MET A 227 -0.55 9.78 3.21
N PRO A 228 0.06 10.06 4.38
CA PRO A 228 1.51 10.09 4.57
C PRO A 228 2.28 8.92 3.94
N PRO A 229 1.90 7.63 4.12
CA PRO A 229 2.60 6.52 3.48
C PRO A 229 2.58 6.60 1.95
N THR A 230 1.49 7.05 1.34
CA THR A 230 1.36 7.16 -0.12
C THR A 230 2.34 8.19 -0.68
N ILE A 231 2.34 9.42 -0.15
CA ILE A 231 3.23 10.49 -0.64
C ILE A 231 4.70 10.20 -0.32
N ALA A 232 5.00 9.59 0.83
CA ALA A 232 6.36 9.22 1.19
C ALA A 232 6.94 8.16 0.24
N THR A 233 6.16 7.12 -0.05
CA THR A 233 6.56 6.07 -1.00
C THR A 233 6.61 6.59 -2.43
N LEU A 234 5.67 7.45 -2.83
CA LEU A 234 5.68 8.13 -4.13
C LEU A 234 6.97 8.94 -4.33
N ARG A 235 7.34 9.78 -3.36
CA ARG A 235 8.57 10.59 -3.41
C ARG A 235 9.82 9.73 -3.50
N SER A 236 9.83 8.59 -2.82
CA SER A 236 10.96 7.66 -2.88
C SER A 236 11.14 7.01 -4.25
N LEU A 237 10.13 7.03 -5.14
CA LEU A 237 10.25 6.54 -6.52
C LEU A 237 10.89 7.56 -7.48
N ILE A 238 10.91 8.85 -7.12
CA ILE A 238 11.41 9.95 -7.98
C ILE A 238 12.85 9.73 -8.49
N PRO A 239 13.80 9.18 -7.70
CA PRO A 239 15.18 9.02 -8.16
C PRO A 239 15.40 7.97 -9.27
N TYR A 240 14.43 7.11 -9.55
CA TYR A 240 14.61 5.98 -10.48
C TYR A 240 14.18 6.33 -11.90
N ALA A 241 15.01 6.01 -12.89
CA ALA A 241 14.74 6.31 -14.29
C ALA A 241 13.87 5.25 -14.97
N THR A 242 13.79 4.04 -14.41
CA THR A 242 12.96 2.94 -14.93
C THR A 242 12.27 2.14 -13.81
N ALA A 243 11.19 1.44 -14.15
CA ALA A 243 10.51 0.49 -13.28
C ALA A 243 11.45 -0.65 -12.85
N ALA A 244 12.35 -1.08 -13.73
CA ALA A 244 13.35 -2.11 -13.43
C ALA A 244 14.37 -1.63 -12.40
N GLU A 245 14.85 -0.39 -12.49
CA GLU A 245 15.74 0.20 -11.48
C GLU A 245 15.06 0.31 -10.12
N ALA A 246 13.80 0.76 -10.09
CA ALA A 246 13.02 0.81 -8.85
C ALA A 246 12.85 -0.59 -8.26
N LEU A 247 12.50 -1.60 -9.07
CA LEU A 247 12.38 -2.99 -8.60
C LEU A 247 13.69 -3.53 -8.05
N ALA A 248 14.82 -3.31 -8.74
CA ALA A 248 16.13 -3.74 -8.28
C ALA A 248 16.53 -3.10 -6.94
N ALA A 249 16.21 -1.82 -6.76
CA ALA A 249 16.51 -1.10 -5.52
C ALA A 249 15.75 -1.62 -4.30
N ALA A 250 14.66 -2.38 -4.49
CA ALA A 250 13.89 -2.97 -3.40
C ALA A 250 14.71 -3.93 -2.52
N ALA A 251 15.77 -4.53 -3.05
CA ALA A 251 16.67 -5.41 -2.29
C ALA A 251 17.30 -4.69 -1.07
N GLU A 252 17.63 -3.41 -1.23
CA GLU A 252 18.38 -2.60 -0.25
C GLU A 252 17.49 -1.70 0.62
N ARG A 253 16.16 -1.75 0.45
CA ARG A 253 15.23 -0.89 1.17
C ARG A 253 15.18 -1.23 2.67
N ASP A 254 15.26 -0.23 3.54
CA ASP A 254 14.94 -0.40 4.95
C ASP A 254 13.43 -0.62 5.14
N LEU A 255 13.07 -1.71 5.83
CA LEU A 255 11.69 -2.07 6.16
C LEU A 255 11.40 -1.94 7.66
N THR A 256 12.26 -1.26 8.40
CA THR A 256 11.96 -0.83 9.76
C THR A 256 10.62 -0.10 9.75
N PRO A 257 9.63 -0.51 10.57
CA PRO A 257 8.30 0.03 10.48
C PRO A 257 8.32 1.53 10.82
N VAL A 258 7.69 2.32 9.96
CA VAL A 258 7.44 3.75 10.24
C VAL A 258 6.18 3.84 11.08
N LEU A 259 6.33 4.29 12.33
CA LEU A 259 5.23 4.57 13.26
C LEU A 259 5.17 6.05 13.58
N ALA A 260 3.94 6.57 13.68
CA ALA A 260 3.75 7.91 14.19
C ALA A 260 4.07 7.97 15.68
N GLN A 261 4.74 9.04 16.08
CA GLN A 261 5.02 9.38 17.47
C GLN A 261 4.19 10.60 17.86
N ALA A 262 3.38 10.45 18.89
CA ALA A 262 2.68 11.55 19.53
C ALA A 262 3.43 11.95 20.82
N ARG A 263 3.67 13.25 20.99
CA ARG A 263 4.23 13.82 22.22
C ARG A 263 3.40 15.03 22.64
N LEU A 264 3.30 15.30 23.93
CA LEU A 264 2.74 16.56 24.41
C LEU A 264 3.68 17.71 24.03
N ALA A 265 3.12 18.83 23.57
CA ALA A 265 3.82 20.05 23.30
C ALA A 265 4.35 20.66 24.60
N GLN A 266 5.57 21.20 24.56
CA GLN A 266 6.23 21.79 25.73
C GLN A 266 5.75 23.22 26.03
N ASP A 267 4.70 23.69 25.35
CA ASP A 267 4.18 25.07 25.47
C ASP A 267 3.25 25.27 26.67
N GLY A 268 2.98 24.22 27.45
CA GLY A 268 2.08 24.26 28.61
C GLY A 268 0.59 24.44 28.25
N LYS A 269 0.25 24.45 26.96
CA LYS A 269 -1.13 24.66 26.46
C LYS A 269 -1.85 23.36 26.13
N GLY A 270 -1.26 22.21 26.45
CA GLY A 270 -1.85 20.90 26.20
C GLY A 270 -1.85 20.49 24.72
N GLY A 271 -1.01 21.12 23.90
CA GLY A 271 -0.80 20.73 22.51
C GLY A 271 -0.21 19.34 22.37
N VAL A 272 -0.38 18.76 21.19
CA VAL A 272 0.16 17.46 20.82
C VAL A 272 0.97 17.63 19.54
N VAL A 273 2.24 17.23 19.58
CA VAL A 273 3.09 17.12 18.39
C VAL A 273 3.03 15.68 17.88
N LEU A 274 2.45 15.51 16.69
CA LEU A 274 2.49 14.27 15.93
C LEU A 274 3.64 14.33 14.93
N SER A 275 4.45 13.28 14.85
CA SER A 275 5.60 13.21 13.95
C SER A 275 5.83 11.79 13.44
N TRP A 276 6.42 11.66 12.25
CA TRP A 276 6.88 10.39 11.71
C TRP A 276 8.41 10.45 11.58
N PRO A 277 9.17 9.60 12.31
CA PRO A 277 10.62 9.56 12.19
C PRO A 277 11.06 9.40 10.73
N GLY A 278 12.04 10.20 10.30
CA GLY A 278 12.49 10.25 8.90
C GLY A 278 11.61 11.08 7.96
N HIS A 279 10.46 11.58 8.42
CA HIS A 279 9.49 12.33 7.62
C HIS A 279 9.03 13.63 8.31
N PRO A 280 9.93 14.63 8.47
CA PRO A 280 9.62 15.87 9.19
C PRO A 280 8.46 16.65 8.57
N GLU A 281 8.22 16.50 7.27
CA GLU A 281 7.13 17.11 6.50
C GLU A 281 5.71 16.70 6.95
N PHE A 282 5.58 15.60 7.69
CA PHE A 282 4.29 15.17 8.28
C PHE A 282 4.16 15.59 9.74
N THR A 283 5.14 16.33 10.29
CA THR A 283 5.08 16.79 11.67
C THR A 283 3.99 17.85 11.82
N LYS A 284 3.10 17.67 12.80
CA LYS A 284 1.97 18.55 13.04
C LYS A 284 1.79 18.84 14.52
N LEU A 285 1.55 20.10 14.84
CA LEU A 285 1.05 20.51 16.14
C LEU A 285 -0.49 20.50 16.10
N ILE A 286 -1.09 19.73 17.00
CA ILE A 286 -2.52 19.50 17.13
C ILE A 286 -2.95 20.05 18.50
N GLY A 287 -3.85 21.05 18.50
CA GLY A 287 -4.51 21.52 19.72
C GLY A 287 -3.67 22.39 20.65
N GLY A 288 -3.19 23.55 20.19
CA GLY A 288 -2.82 24.65 21.08
C GLY A 288 -3.88 25.75 20.96
N THR A 289 -4.41 26.26 22.07
CA THR A 289 -5.27 27.45 22.03
C THR A 289 -4.45 28.63 21.49
N GLY A 290 -4.85 29.06 20.30
CA GLY A 290 -4.49 30.31 19.66
C GLY A 290 -5.76 31.09 19.32
N GLU A 291 -6.60 31.30 20.33
CA GLU A 291 -7.00 32.66 20.72
C GLU A 291 -6.30 32.97 22.04
#